data_AF-A0A6L8GMF7-F1
#
_entry.id   AF-A0A6L8GMF7-F1
#
_cell.length_a   1.000
_cell.length_b   1.000
_cell.length_c   1.000
_cell.angle_alpha   90.00
_cell.angle_beta   90.00
_cell.angle_gamma   90.00
#
_symmetry.space_group_name_H-M   'P 1'
#
loop_
_entity.id
_entity.type
_entity.pdbx_description
1 polymer ?
#
loop_
_entity_poly.entity_id
_entity_poly.type
_entity_poly.pdbx_seq_one_letter_code
_entity_poly.pdbx_strand_id
1 'polypeptide(L)'
;MRRGQGGTAAFAACLALLCAAASHAGEPQQAPPESNLTAASPLPPLLDRYCVSCHNDRLRTGGLALDTLDAENLAAGAAVWEQVIRKIRMGAMPPPGRPLPDQVLGEAGLRTHYES
;
A
#
# COMPACT_ATOMS: atom_id res chain seq x y z
N MET A 1 -43.11 48.83 1.12
CA MET A 1 -43.85 49.36 -0.04
C MET A 1 -42.85 49.98 -1.02
N ARG A 2 -42.94 49.59 -2.31
CA ARG A 2 -42.57 50.29 -3.59
C ARG A 2 -41.10 50.75 -3.73
N ARG A 3 -40.22 50.03 -4.45
CA ARG A 3 -40.02 49.95 -5.93
C ARG A 3 -40.03 51.31 -6.64
N GLY A 4 -38.85 51.71 -7.14
CA GLY A 4 -38.65 52.73 -8.18
C GLY A 4 -37.71 52.19 -9.25
N GLN A 5 -38.28 51.91 -10.42
CA GLN A 5 -37.62 51.47 -11.66
C GLN A 5 -37.15 52.67 -12.47
N GLY A 6 -35.98 52.55 -13.09
CA GLY A 6 -35.48 53.33 -14.22
C GLY A 6 -34.18 52.66 -14.65
N GLY A 7 -33.83 52.42 -15.90
CA GLY A 7 -34.35 52.80 -17.19
C GLY A 7 -33.40 52.15 -18.20
N THR A 8 -33.91 51.90 -19.38
CA THR A 8 -33.39 51.08 -20.47
C THR A 8 -32.10 51.56 -21.15
N ALA A 9 -31.55 50.63 -21.95
CA ALA A 9 -30.74 50.82 -23.16
C ALA A 9 -29.25 51.10 -22.91
N ALA A 10 -28.40 50.09 -23.13
CA ALA A 10 -27.74 49.83 -24.42
C ALA A 10 -26.72 50.92 -24.75
N PHE A 11 -25.43 50.54 -24.78
CA PHE A 11 -24.58 50.63 -25.98
C PHE A 11 -23.13 50.32 -25.61
N ALA A 12 -22.54 49.45 -26.43
CA ALA A 12 -21.16 49.49 -26.90
C ALA A 12 -20.02 49.59 -25.87
N ALA A 13 -19.38 48.43 -25.67
CA ALA A 13 -17.98 48.21 -26.00
C ALA A 13 -16.96 49.29 -25.58
N CYS A 14 -16.10 48.96 -24.64
CA CYS A 14 -14.66 49.09 -24.86
C CYS A 14 -13.89 48.34 -23.78
N LEU A 15 -13.00 47.48 -24.25
CA LEU A 15 -11.65 47.26 -23.77
C LEU A 15 -11.41 47.42 -22.25
N ALA A 16 -11.00 46.29 -21.69
CA ALA A 16 -9.65 46.09 -21.19
C ALA A 16 -9.54 45.76 -19.69
N LEU A 17 -8.78 44.68 -19.50
CA LEU A 17 -7.71 44.56 -18.53
C LEU A 17 -8.07 44.09 -17.10
N LEU A 18 -7.36 43.01 -16.75
CA LEU A 18 -6.91 42.55 -15.43
C LEU A 18 -7.77 41.54 -14.65
N CYS A 19 -7.17 40.34 -14.53
CA CYS A 19 -6.95 39.57 -13.29
C CYS A 19 -8.20 39.05 -12.55
N ALA A 20 -8.35 37.80 -12.13
CA ALA A 20 -7.36 36.80 -11.77
C ALA A 20 -8.03 35.41 -11.61
N ALA A 21 -7.19 34.38 -11.72
CA ALA A 21 -7.20 33.15 -10.93
C ALA A 21 -8.47 32.27 -10.93
N ALA A 22 -8.35 31.10 -11.57
CA ALA A 22 -8.41 29.82 -10.86
C ALA A 22 -8.14 28.65 -11.81
N SER A 23 -6.94 28.59 -12.40
CA SER A 23 -6.44 27.33 -12.92
C SER A 23 -6.07 26.46 -11.72
N HIS A 24 -7.00 25.63 -11.28
CA HIS A 24 -6.69 24.48 -10.44
C HIS A 24 -5.91 23.50 -11.32
N ALA A 25 -4.61 23.76 -11.45
CA ALA A 25 -3.67 22.77 -11.91
C ALA A 25 -3.78 21.60 -10.93
N GLY A 26 -4.28 20.47 -11.42
CA GLY A 26 -4.33 19.23 -10.67
C GLY A 26 -2.93 18.94 -10.13
N GLU A 27 -2.82 18.96 -8.81
CA GLU A 27 -1.66 18.48 -8.10
C GLU A 27 -1.47 17.02 -8.50
N PRO A 28 -0.30 16.61 -9.04
CA PRO A 28 -0.03 15.21 -9.24
C PRO A 28 -0.02 14.61 -7.84
N GLN A 29 -1.04 13.82 -7.53
CA GLN A 29 -1.11 13.05 -6.31
C GLN A 29 0.09 12.10 -6.33
N GLN A 30 1.15 12.54 -5.66
CA GLN A 30 2.34 11.74 -5.44
C GLN A 30 1.89 10.61 -4.54
N ALA A 31 1.66 9.44 -5.16
CA ALA A 31 1.46 8.21 -4.43
C ALA A 31 2.56 8.12 -3.36
N PRO A 32 2.26 7.62 -2.15
CA PRO A 32 3.29 7.33 -1.16
C PRO A 32 4.43 6.60 -1.86
N PRO A 33 5.71 6.94 -1.58
CA PRO A 33 6.81 6.22 -2.20
C PRO A 33 6.58 4.74 -1.90
N GLU A 34 6.23 3.98 -2.94
CA GLU A 34 6.22 2.53 -2.86
C GLU A 34 7.62 2.20 -2.39
N SER A 35 7.70 1.72 -1.14
CA SER A 35 8.97 1.44 -0.50
C SER A 35 9.74 0.57 -1.45
N ASN A 36 10.88 1.09 -1.86
CA ASN A 36 11.82 0.48 -2.77
C ASN A 36 11.98 -0.99 -2.37
N LEU A 37 11.28 -1.89 -3.09
CA LEU A 37 11.51 -3.33 -3.07
C LEU A 37 12.87 -3.53 -3.77
N THR A 38 13.93 -3.12 -3.08
CA THR A 38 15.30 -3.39 -3.48
C THR A 38 15.48 -4.90 -3.43
N ALA A 39 15.78 -5.46 -4.61
CA ALA A 39 15.81 -6.89 -4.93
C ALA A 39 14.43 -7.56 -4.91
N ALA A 40 14.11 -8.29 -5.96
CA ALA A 40 13.04 -9.28 -5.90
C ALA A 40 13.41 -10.26 -4.78
N SER A 41 12.78 -10.11 -3.61
CA SER A 41 12.95 -11.07 -2.52
C SER A 41 12.61 -12.46 -3.07
N PRO A 42 13.46 -13.48 -2.83
CA PRO A 42 13.16 -14.85 -3.26
C PRO A 42 11.89 -15.41 -2.59
N LEU A 43 11.39 -14.73 -1.55
CA LEU A 43 10.20 -15.13 -0.81
C LEU A 43 8.89 -14.67 -1.50
N PRO A 44 7.81 -15.46 -1.35
CA PRO A 44 6.47 -15.04 -1.72
C PRO A 44 6.12 -13.66 -1.15
N PRO A 45 5.44 -12.78 -1.91
CA PRO A 45 5.17 -11.39 -1.52
C PRO A 45 4.51 -11.21 -0.14
N LEU A 46 3.72 -12.19 0.30
CA LEU A 46 3.11 -12.18 1.63
C LEU A 46 4.11 -12.44 2.74
N LEU A 47 5.04 -13.39 2.56
CA LEU A 47 6.06 -13.68 3.56
C LEU A 47 7.06 -12.52 3.66
N ASP A 48 7.42 -11.92 2.54
CA ASP A 48 8.26 -10.72 2.52
C ASP A 48 7.61 -9.56 3.31
N ARG A 49 6.35 -9.23 3.01
CA ARG A 49 5.61 -8.17 3.68
C ARG A 49 5.45 -8.39 5.19
N TYR A 50 5.04 -9.59 5.60
CA TYR A 50 4.58 -9.82 6.96
C TYR A 50 5.61 -10.49 7.88
N CYS A 51 6.55 -11.27 7.32
CA CYS A 51 7.52 -12.03 8.10
C CYS A 51 8.89 -11.37 8.07
N VAL A 52 9.37 -10.94 6.90
CA VAL A 52 10.72 -10.36 6.75
C VAL A 52 10.84 -9.00 7.43
N SER A 53 9.75 -8.26 7.67
CA SER A 53 9.81 -7.01 8.45
C SER A 53 10.33 -7.18 9.89
N CYS A 54 10.36 -8.40 10.45
CA CYS A 54 10.88 -8.69 11.79
C CYS A 54 11.87 -9.85 11.85
N HIS A 55 11.68 -10.86 11.01
CA HIS A 55 12.53 -12.04 10.92
C HIS A 55 13.49 -11.89 9.73
N ASN A 56 14.37 -10.90 9.81
CA ASN A 56 15.42 -10.63 8.82
C ASN A 56 16.81 -10.67 9.47
N ASP A 57 17.87 -10.65 8.66
CA ASP A 57 19.24 -10.74 9.17
C ASP A 57 19.62 -9.57 10.10
N ARG A 58 18.97 -8.41 9.92
CA ARG A 58 19.19 -7.22 10.75
C ARG A 58 18.55 -7.30 12.13
N LEU A 59 17.28 -7.70 12.22
CA LEU A 59 16.48 -7.68 13.45
C LEU A 59 16.52 -9.02 14.18
N ARG A 60 16.57 -10.13 13.45
CA ARG A 60 16.63 -11.50 13.98
C ARG A 60 15.63 -11.76 15.11
N THR A 61 14.41 -11.23 14.99
CA THR A 61 13.37 -11.41 16.01
C THR A 61 13.16 -12.91 16.24
N GLY A 62 13.19 -13.36 17.50
CA GLY A 62 13.09 -14.78 17.82
C GLY A 62 14.24 -15.65 17.28
N GLY A 63 15.40 -15.06 16.96
CA GLY A 63 16.57 -15.76 16.45
C GLY A 63 16.46 -16.22 14.99
N LEU A 64 15.56 -15.62 14.20
CA LEU A 64 15.22 -16.07 12.85
C LEU A 64 15.47 -14.97 11.80
N ALA A 65 16.11 -15.32 10.69
CA ALA A 65 16.35 -14.48 9.51
C ALA A 65 15.87 -15.19 8.24
N LEU A 66 14.64 -14.92 7.81
CA LEU A 66 13.99 -15.58 6.68
C LEU A 66 14.49 -15.08 5.32
N ASP A 67 14.98 -13.85 5.25
CA ASP A 67 15.60 -13.24 4.07
C ASP A 67 16.91 -13.91 3.65
N THR A 68 17.52 -14.68 4.55
CA THR A 68 18.73 -15.47 4.27
C THR A 68 18.42 -16.87 3.74
N LEU A 69 17.15 -17.30 3.79
CA LEU A 69 16.74 -18.62 3.35
C LEU A 69 16.38 -18.61 1.86
N ASP A 70 16.76 -19.69 1.19
CA ASP A 70 16.33 -19.96 -0.18
C ASP A 70 14.91 -20.53 -0.18
N ALA A 71 13.97 -19.75 -0.72
CA ALA A 71 12.57 -20.16 -0.86
C ALA A 71 12.32 -21.00 -2.12
N GLU A 72 13.27 -21.05 -3.07
CA GLU A 72 13.24 -21.96 -4.23
C GLU A 72 13.77 -23.35 -3.85
N ASN A 73 14.58 -23.45 -2.78
CA ASN A 73 15.06 -24.70 -2.21
C ASN A 73 14.62 -24.90 -0.76
N LEU A 74 13.32 -25.17 -0.57
CA LEU A 74 12.74 -25.41 0.75
C LEU A 74 13.39 -26.58 1.51
N ALA A 75 13.95 -27.57 0.80
CA ALA A 75 14.60 -28.72 1.41
C ALA A 75 15.84 -28.31 2.23
N ALA A 76 16.61 -27.31 1.76
CA ALA A 76 17.78 -26.80 2.47
C ALA A 76 17.42 -26.13 3.81
N GLY A 77 16.19 -25.64 3.96
CA GLY A 77 15.68 -24.98 5.17
C GLY A 77 14.48 -25.69 5.81
N ALA A 78 14.26 -26.97 5.53
CA ALA A 78 12.98 -27.65 5.78
C ALA A 78 12.48 -27.48 7.22
N ALA A 79 13.35 -27.70 8.21
CA ALA A 79 12.99 -27.56 9.61
C ALA A 79 12.49 -26.15 9.97
N VAL A 80 13.08 -25.11 9.37
CA VAL A 80 12.68 -23.71 9.59
C VAL A 80 11.36 -23.41 8.89
N TRP A 81 11.22 -23.81 7.63
CA TRP A 81 10.00 -23.63 6.85
C TRP A 81 8.79 -24.34 7.48
N GLU A 82 9.00 -25.53 8.04
CA GLU A 82 7.96 -26.21 8.81
C GLU A 82 7.52 -25.40 10.04
N GLN A 83 8.45 -24.73 10.75
CA GLN A 83 8.06 -23.88 11.87
C GLN A 83 7.23 -22.70 11.40
N VAL A 84 7.65 -22.06 10.30
CA VAL A 84 6.92 -20.94 9.69
C VAL A 84 5.49 -21.36 9.37
N ILE A 85 5.32 -22.49 8.67
CA ILE A 85 4.00 -23.04 8.33
C ILE A 85 3.18 -23.33 9.59
N ARG A 86 3.77 -23.94 10.62
CA ARG A 86 3.07 -24.21 11.90
C ARG A 86 2.60 -22.91 12.57
N LYS A 87 3.45 -21.88 12.62
CA LYS A 87 3.13 -20.57 13.22
C LYS A 87 2.01 -19.86 12.48
N ILE A 88 1.98 -19.95 11.15
CA ILE A 88 0.91 -19.41 10.32
C ILE A 88 -0.39 -20.18 10.56
N ARG A 89 -0.36 -21.52 10.51
CA ARG A 89 -1.56 -22.36 10.71
C ARG A 89 -2.21 -22.19 12.07
N MET A 90 -1.42 -21.92 13.10
CA MET A 90 -1.93 -21.66 14.46
C MET A 90 -2.27 -20.18 14.70
N GLY A 91 -2.19 -19.32 13.68
CA GLY A 91 -2.51 -17.89 13.79
C GLY A 91 -1.60 -17.10 14.73
N ALA A 92 -0.40 -17.61 15.04
CA ALA A 92 0.53 -16.95 15.95
C ALA A 92 1.46 -15.95 15.24
N MET A 93 1.48 -15.98 13.91
CA MET A 93 2.17 -15.02 13.07
C MET A 93 1.25 -14.53 11.95
N PRO A 94 1.18 -13.22 11.70
CA PRO A 94 1.80 -12.12 12.45
C PRO A 94 1.29 -12.00 13.91
N PRO A 95 2.07 -11.41 14.84
CA PRO A 95 1.61 -11.25 16.22
C PRO A 95 0.39 -10.32 16.30
N PRO A 96 -0.40 -10.40 17.39
CA PRO A 96 -1.58 -9.55 17.58
C PRO A 96 -1.26 -8.06 17.44
N GLY A 97 -2.16 -7.30 16.83
CA GLY A 97 -1.96 -5.88 16.52
C GLY A 97 -1.27 -5.63 15.18
N ARG A 98 -0.85 -6.67 14.46
CA ARG A 98 -0.47 -6.56 13.04
C ARG A 98 -1.60 -7.00 12.12
N PRO A 99 -1.77 -6.32 10.98
CA PRO A 99 -2.77 -6.72 9.99
C PRO A 99 -2.44 -8.11 9.45
N LEU A 100 -3.41 -9.03 9.53
CA LEU A 100 -3.32 -10.33 8.87
C LEU A 100 -3.62 -10.19 7.36
N PRO A 101 -3.12 -11.11 6.52
CA PRO A 101 -3.41 -11.10 5.08
C PRO A 101 -4.90 -10.97 4.78
N ASP A 102 -5.78 -11.69 5.47
CA ASP A 102 -7.24 -11.66 5.23
C ASP A 102 -7.86 -10.29 5.53
N GLN A 103 -7.32 -9.58 6.52
CA GLN A 103 -7.75 -8.22 6.84
C GLN A 103 -7.31 -7.20 5.78
N VAL A 104 -6.26 -7.52 5.01
CA VAL A 104 -5.69 -6.64 3.98
C VAL A 104 -6.17 -7.00 2.58
N LEU A 105 -6.40 -8.29 2.31
CA LEU A 105 -6.79 -8.83 1.02
C LEU A 105 -8.31 -9.02 0.88
N GLY A 106 -9.06 -9.01 2.00
CA GLY A 106 -10.47 -9.42 2.03
C GLY A 106 -10.65 -10.92 1.72
N GLU A 107 -11.85 -11.46 1.95
CA GLU A 107 -12.16 -12.90 1.75
C GLU A 107 -11.85 -13.39 0.32
N ALA A 108 -11.95 -12.51 -0.68
CA ALA A 108 -11.70 -12.83 -2.08
C ALA A 108 -10.20 -12.93 -2.42
N GLY A 109 -9.34 -12.16 -1.75
CA GLY A 109 -7.92 -12.05 -2.12
C GLY A 109 -7.04 -13.17 -1.58
N LEU A 110 -7.46 -13.88 -0.52
CA LEU A 110 -6.72 -15.07 -0.04
C LEU A 110 -6.86 -16.26 -0.99
N ARG A 111 -8.08 -16.48 -1.53
CA ARG A 111 -8.38 -17.65 -2.37
C ARG A 111 -7.63 -17.59 -3.71
N THR A 112 -7.53 -16.39 -4.31
CA THR A 112 -6.80 -16.20 -5.57
C THR A 112 -5.29 -16.28 -5.41
N HIS A 113 -4.74 -15.96 -4.23
CA HIS A 113 -3.31 -16.10 -3.95
C HIS A 113 -2.86 -17.51 -3.57
N TYR A 114 -3.78 -18.41 -3.22
CA TYR A 114 -3.47 -19.83 -2.92
C TYR A 114 -3.68 -20.76 -4.13
N GLU A 115 -4.46 -20.34 -5.14
CA GLU A 115 -4.79 -21.12 -6.35
C GLU A 115 -3.93 -20.74 -7.58
N SER A 116 -2.80 -20.04 -7.44
CA SER A 116 -1.81 -19.76 -8.51
C SER A 116 -0.43 -20.26 -8.13
#